data_AF-A0A2N3ATJ3-F1
#
_entry.id   AF-A0A2N3ATJ3-F1
#
_cell.length_a   1.000
_cell.length_b   1.000
_cell.length_c   1.000
_cell.angle_alpha   90.00
_cell.angle_beta   90.00
_cell.angle_gamma   90.00
#
_symmetry.space_group_name_H-M   'P 1'
#
loop_
_entity.id
_entity.type
_entity.pdbx_description
1 polymer ?
#
loop_
_entity_poly.entity_id
_entity_poly.type
_entity_poly.pdbx_seq_one_letter_code
_entity_poly.pdbx_strand_id
1 'polypeptide(L)'
;MTTITPDTAALAPAPIVPASIAIITDAWHPQTNGVVRTLSTTCDVLRRWGHQVTVISPEGYISMPAPTYPEIRLALTAPGAVGRQLATIAPDAVHIATEGPLGFAARRYCVRRKVPFTTAYHTQFPDYLARRTGLPARFFWPYIRWFHRPAETVMVATETIRAQLREQGLTQLSHWSRGVDLDCFSPAAPPPPEYAQAEGPILLYVGRVAVEKNIEAFLACDYPGTKVVVGDGPARGALAAKFPDA
;
A
#
# COMPACT_ATOMS: atom_id res chain seq x y z
N MET A 1 -48.73 31.38 -24.45
CA MET A 1 -48.38 32.10 -23.20
C MET A 1 -48.03 31.05 -22.17
N THR A 2 -46.75 30.66 -22.12
CA THR A 2 -46.21 29.74 -21.10
C THR A 2 -44.74 30.11 -20.92
N THR A 3 -44.49 30.91 -19.89
CA THR A 3 -43.16 31.36 -19.49
C THR A 3 -42.51 30.21 -18.73
N ILE A 4 -41.41 29.66 -19.26
CA ILE A 4 -40.57 28.72 -18.53
C ILE A 4 -39.60 29.55 -17.69
N THR A 5 -39.80 29.57 -16.38
CA THR A 5 -38.85 30.09 -15.41
C THR A 5 -37.67 29.11 -15.29
N PRO A 6 -36.40 29.54 -15.39
CA PRO A 6 -35.29 28.64 -15.14
C PRO A 6 -35.20 28.37 -13.63
N ASP A 7 -35.29 27.08 -13.31
CA ASP A 7 -35.08 26.52 -11.98
C ASP A 7 -33.67 26.88 -11.50
N THR A 8 -33.59 27.61 -10.39
CA THR A 8 -32.32 28.00 -9.76
C THR A 8 -31.87 26.84 -8.87
N ALA A 9 -31.54 25.72 -9.49
CA ALA A 9 -30.83 24.65 -8.81
C ALA A 9 -29.45 25.22 -8.41
N ALA A 10 -29.26 25.43 -7.11
CA ALA A 10 -27.97 25.81 -6.54
C ALA A 10 -26.91 24.83 -7.04
N LEU A 11 -26.01 25.29 -7.91
CA LEU A 11 -24.84 24.51 -8.31
C LEU A 11 -24.13 24.08 -7.02
N ALA A 12 -23.93 22.76 -6.87
CA ALA A 12 -23.03 22.25 -5.86
C ALA A 12 -21.69 23.01 -5.96
N PRO A 13 -21.08 23.44 -4.85
CA PRO A 13 -19.81 24.14 -4.89
C PRO A 13 -18.81 23.28 -5.67
N ALA A 14 -18.03 23.93 -6.55
CA ALA A 14 -16.99 23.25 -7.30
C ALA A 14 -16.10 22.45 -6.33
N PRO A 15 -15.69 21.22 -6.68
CA PRO A 15 -14.91 20.40 -5.78
C PRO A 15 -13.64 21.16 -5.36
N ILE A 16 -13.48 21.36 -4.06
CA ILE A 16 -12.29 22.00 -3.50
C ILE A 16 -11.13 21.05 -3.75
N VAL A 17 -10.23 21.45 -4.65
CA VAL A 17 -8.96 20.76 -4.85
C VAL A 17 -8.06 21.14 -3.67
N PRO A 18 -7.66 20.20 -2.79
CA PRO A 18 -6.90 20.54 -1.59
C PRO A 18 -5.55 21.13 -1.96
N ALA A 19 -5.19 22.30 -1.44
CA ALA A 19 -3.88 22.91 -1.71
C ALA A 19 -2.78 22.18 -0.92
N SER A 20 -3.12 21.67 0.27
CA SER A 20 -2.20 20.98 1.19
C SER A 20 -2.72 19.60 1.60
N ILE A 21 -1.84 18.61 1.58
CA ILE A 21 -2.17 17.20 1.87
C ILE A 21 -1.16 16.64 2.87
N ALA A 22 -1.65 16.06 3.96
CA ALA A 22 -0.83 15.27 4.87
C ALA A 22 -1.00 13.77 4.61
N ILE A 23 0.11 13.07 4.35
CA ILE A 23 0.16 11.62 4.20
C ILE A 23 0.83 11.02 5.45
N ILE A 24 0.12 10.11 6.13
CA ILE A 24 0.60 9.45 7.33
C ILE A 24 0.94 8.01 6.97
N THR A 25 2.18 7.58 7.26
CA THR A 25 2.64 6.24 6.95
C THR A 25 3.69 5.74 7.94
N ASP A 26 3.62 4.47 8.30
CA ASP A 26 4.64 3.73 9.03
C ASP A 26 5.62 3.03 8.08
N ALA A 27 5.29 2.96 6.79
CA ALA A 27 6.14 2.44 5.73
C ALA A 27 6.76 3.62 4.97
N TRP A 28 8.01 3.96 5.32
CA TRP A 28 8.76 5.03 4.68
C TRP A 28 10.24 4.66 4.52
N HIS A 29 10.99 5.52 3.84
CA HIS A 29 12.44 5.38 3.70
C HIS A 29 13.11 5.25 5.09
N PRO A 30 14.21 4.47 5.19
CA PRO A 30 14.97 3.79 4.13
C PRO A 30 14.41 2.41 3.70
N GLN A 31 13.21 2.02 4.13
CA GLN A 31 12.65 0.71 3.78
C GLN A 31 12.43 0.58 2.26
N THR A 32 12.77 -0.57 1.69
CA THR A 32 12.58 -0.88 0.26
C THR A 32 11.42 -1.86 0.08
N ASN A 33 10.21 -1.34 -0.12
CA ASN A 33 9.04 -2.17 -0.39
C ASN A 33 8.02 -1.46 -1.30
N GLY A 34 7.01 -2.21 -1.74
CA GLY A 34 6.00 -1.70 -2.67
C GLY A 34 5.13 -0.57 -2.10
N VAL A 35 4.93 -0.51 -0.78
CA VAL A 35 4.17 0.57 -0.12
C VAL A 35 4.97 1.86 -0.18
N VAL A 36 6.26 1.83 0.20
CA VAL A 36 7.14 3.00 0.11
C VAL A 36 7.20 3.53 -1.32
N ARG A 37 7.39 2.65 -2.32
CA ARG A 37 7.41 3.07 -3.74
C ARG A 37 6.10 3.69 -4.20
N THR A 38 4.96 3.12 -3.79
CA THR A 38 3.64 3.65 -4.15
C THR A 38 3.46 5.05 -3.55
N LEU A 39 3.78 5.22 -2.27
CA LEU A 39 3.59 6.49 -1.57
C LEU A 39 4.58 7.57 -2.01
N SER A 40 5.85 7.24 -2.24
CA SER A 40 6.84 8.20 -2.77
C SER A 40 6.43 8.70 -4.16
N THR A 41 6.07 7.77 -5.06
CA THR A 41 5.57 8.12 -6.41
C THR A 41 4.32 8.99 -6.32
N THR A 42 3.40 8.67 -5.42
CA THR A 42 2.18 9.47 -5.20
C THR A 42 2.51 10.87 -4.72
N CYS A 43 3.45 11.03 -3.78
CA CYS A 43 3.91 12.34 -3.33
C CYS A 43 4.49 13.15 -4.50
N ASP A 44 5.31 12.54 -5.34
CA ASP A 44 5.96 13.23 -6.46
C ASP A 44 4.96 13.65 -7.54
N VAL A 45 3.96 12.83 -7.82
CA VAL A 45 2.87 13.17 -8.75
C VAL A 45 2.00 14.30 -8.18
N LEU A 46 1.59 14.21 -6.91
CA LEU A 46 0.80 15.26 -6.26
C LEU A 46 1.54 16.60 -6.22
N ARG A 47 2.84 16.60 -5.91
CA ARG A 47 3.67 17.81 -5.96
C ARG A 47 3.77 18.39 -7.37
N ARG A 48 3.92 17.53 -8.39
CA ARG A 48 3.88 17.95 -9.81
C ARG A 48 2.54 18.54 -10.23
N TRP A 49 1.44 18.12 -9.60
CA TRP A 49 0.12 18.72 -9.77
C TRP A 49 -0.09 20.01 -8.96
N GLY A 50 0.92 20.46 -8.21
CA GLY A 50 0.89 21.72 -7.48
C GLY A 50 0.47 21.62 -6.01
N HIS A 51 0.26 20.42 -5.48
CA HIS A 51 -0.12 20.23 -4.07
C HIS A 51 1.11 20.34 -3.14
N GLN A 52 0.91 20.97 -1.98
CA GLN A 52 1.86 20.90 -0.87
C GLN A 52 1.68 19.59 -0.10
N VAL A 53 2.61 18.65 -0.26
CA VAL A 53 2.53 17.33 0.36
C VAL A 53 3.50 17.22 1.55
N THR A 54 2.93 17.06 2.75
CA THR A 54 3.68 16.76 3.97
C THR A 54 3.53 15.28 4.32
N VAL A 55 4.65 14.60 4.56
CA VAL A 55 4.64 13.20 5.00
C VAL A 55 4.95 13.13 6.49
N ILE A 56 4.08 12.50 7.27
CA ILE A 56 4.35 12.10 8.66
C ILE A 56 4.79 10.63 8.63
N SER A 57 6.09 10.41 8.71
CA SER A 57 6.74 9.11 8.63
C SER A 57 7.35 8.70 9.98
N PRO A 58 7.93 7.49 10.10
CA PRO A 58 8.69 7.08 11.28
C PRO A 58 9.97 7.89 11.52
N GLU A 59 10.41 8.71 10.57
CA GLU A 59 11.60 9.55 10.75
C GLU A 59 11.41 10.50 11.94
N GLY A 60 12.43 10.59 12.79
CA GLY A 60 12.37 11.36 14.03
C GLY A 60 11.67 10.64 15.20
N TYR A 61 11.14 9.42 15.01
CA TYR A 61 10.60 8.61 16.09
C TYR A 61 11.55 7.45 16.45
N ILE A 62 11.67 7.17 17.76
CA ILE A 62 12.28 5.91 18.20
C ILE A 62 11.41 4.79 17.64
N SER A 63 12.04 3.74 17.16
CA SER A 63 11.33 2.69 16.47
C SER A 63 11.81 1.33 16.95
N MET A 64 10.88 0.41 17.12
CA MET A 64 11.13 -0.94 17.64
C MET A 64 10.66 -1.97 16.61
N PRO A 65 11.40 -3.07 16.40
CA PRO A 65 10.86 -4.20 15.65
C PRO A 65 9.53 -4.64 16.25
N ALA A 66 8.52 -4.89 15.41
CA ALA A 66 7.29 -5.47 15.91
C ALA A 66 7.58 -6.83 16.58
N PRO A 67 6.90 -7.18 17.69
CA PRO A 67 7.03 -8.52 18.29
C PRO A 67 6.76 -9.59 17.25
N THR A 68 7.62 -10.62 17.18
CA THR A 68 7.61 -11.68 16.15
C THR A 68 7.85 -11.23 14.70
N TYR A 69 8.15 -9.94 14.49
CA TYR A 69 8.17 -9.36 13.16
C TYR A 69 9.18 -8.18 13.03
N PRO A 70 10.50 -8.49 13.03
CA PRO A 70 11.54 -7.47 13.04
C PRO A 70 11.66 -6.63 11.76
N GLU A 71 11.02 -7.07 10.67
CA GLU A 71 11.02 -6.34 9.40
C GLU A 71 10.06 -5.13 9.37
N ILE A 72 8.94 -5.11 10.13
CA ILE A 72 8.22 -3.83 10.39
C ILE A 72 8.85 -3.18 11.62
N ARG A 73 9.27 -1.96 11.38
CA ARG A 73 9.72 -0.99 12.35
C ARG A 73 8.49 -0.21 12.83
N LEU A 74 8.01 -0.49 14.04
CA LEU A 74 6.91 0.26 14.65
C LEU A 74 7.45 1.56 15.23
N ALA A 75 6.93 2.70 14.75
CA ALA A 75 7.26 4.00 15.33
C ALA A 75 6.66 4.11 16.74
N LEU A 76 7.51 4.32 17.74
CA LEU A 76 7.11 4.68 19.08
C LEU A 76 6.91 6.19 19.12
N THR A 77 5.66 6.61 19.14
CA THR A 77 5.31 8.02 19.24
C THR A 77 4.88 8.37 20.64
N ALA A 78 5.35 9.51 21.14
CA ALA A 78 4.83 10.06 22.38
C ALA A 78 3.32 10.34 22.23
N PRO A 79 2.49 10.08 23.26
CA PRO A 79 1.07 10.35 23.18
C PRO A 79 0.74 11.75 22.65
N GLY A 80 -0.03 11.79 21.56
CA GLY A 80 -0.48 13.03 20.93
C GLY A 80 0.54 13.75 20.05
N ALA A 81 1.77 13.25 19.87
CA ALA A 81 2.78 13.88 19.00
C ALA A 81 2.28 14.08 17.57
N VAL A 82 1.81 13.01 16.93
CA VAL A 82 1.22 13.03 15.58
C VAL A 82 0.03 13.99 15.50
N GLY A 83 -0.83 13.99 16.52
CA GLY A 83 -1.99 14.89 16.56
C GLY A 83 -1.61 16.37 16.70
N ARG A 84 -0.56 16.69 17.45
CA ARG A 84 -0.03 18.06 17.53
C ARG A 84 0.56 18.49 16.19
N GLN A 85 1.34 17.61 15.56
CA GLN A 85 1.90 17.86 14.24
C GLN A 85 0.80 18.12 13.19
N LEU A 86 -0.26 17.30 13.15
CA LEU A 86 -1.42 17.54 12.28
C LEU A 86 -2.15 18.85 12.59
N ALA A 87 -2.27 19.22 13.87
CA ALA A 87 -2.87 20.50 14.25
C ALA A 87 -2.02 21.71 13.84
N THR A 88 -0.69 21.58 13.86
CA THR A 88 0.24 22.63 13.41
C THR A 88 0.25 22.75 11.89
N ILE A 89 0.26 21.63 11.16
CA ILE A 89 0.24 21.62 9.69
C ILE A 89 -1.11 22.13 9.17
N ALA A 90 -2.21 21.75 9.82
CA ALA A 90 -3.58 22.07 9.43
C ALA A 90 -3.85 21.84 7.92
N PRO A 91 -3.62 20.61 7.41
CA PRO A 91 -3.75 20.32 5.98
C PRO A 91 -5.21 20.33 5.54
N ASP A 92 -5.46 20.66 4.28
CA ASP A 92 -6.80 20.61 3.67
C ASP A 92 -7.32 19.17 3.55
N ALA A 93 -6.41 18.21 3.35
CA ALA A 93 -6.73 16.78 3.28
C ALA A 93 -5.75 15.92 4.08
N VAL A 94 -6.30 14.86 4.69
CA VAL A 94 -5.52 13.86 5.43
C VAL A 94 -5.70 12.48 4.79
N HIS A 95 -4.59 11.82 4.48
CA HIS A 95 -4.55 10.45 4.01
C HIS A 95 -3.72 9.58 4.96
N ILE A 96 -4.34 8.53 5.52
CA ILE A 96 -3.68 7.58 6.42
C ILE A 96 -3.40 6.29 5.64
N ALA A 97 -2.15 6.11 5.22
CA ALA A 97 -1.76 5.05 4.31
C ALA A 97 -1.48 3.70 4.97
N THR A 98 -1.24 3.66 6.29
CA THR A 98 -0.91 2.43 7.02
C THR A 98 -1.65 2.32 8.34
N GLU A 99 -1.92 1.10 8.74
CA GLU A 99 -2.65 0.73 9.96
C GLU A 99 -1.72 0.56 11.18
N GLY A 100 -0.52 1.15 11.13
CA GLY A 100 0.48 1.09 12.21
C GLY A 100 0.28 2.18 13.26
N PRO A 101 1.26 2.35 14.19
CA PRO A 101 1.18 3.30 15.29
C PRO A 101 0.95 4.75 14.86
N LEU A 102 1.59 5.22 13.78
CA LEU A 102 1.37 6.57 13.26
C LEU A 102 -0.04 6.71 12.72
N GLY A 103 -0.50 5.74 11.94
CA GLY A 103 -1.86 5.72 11.42
C GLY A 103 -2.91 5.68 12.54
N PHE A 104 -2.69 4.90 13.59
CA PHE A 104 -3.54 4.86 14.78
C PHE A 104 -3.62 6.23 15.46
N ALA A 105 -2.48 6.89 15.66
CA ALA A 105 -2.41 8.19 16.32
C ALA A 105 -3.10 9.29 15.49
N ALA A 106 -2.88 9.30 14.17
CA ALA A 106 -3.54 10.20 13.23
C ALA A 106 -5.05 9.96 13.18
N ARG A 107 -5.48 8.70 13.06
CA ARG A 107 -6.90 8.33 13.09
C ARG A 107 -7.58 8.82 14.37
N ARG A 108 -6.94 8.61 15.53
CA ARG A 108 -7.47 9.08 16.82
C ARG A 108 -7.62 10.61 16.83
N TYR A 109 -6.67 11.35 16.27
CA TYR A 109 -6.77 12.80 16.13
C TYR A 109 -7.94 13.19 15.23
N CYS A 110 -8.02 12.64 14.01
CA CYS A 110 -9.03 12.98 13.02
C CYS A 110 -10.45 12.70 13.53
N VAL A 111 -10.69 11.51 14.10
CA VAL A 111 -12.00 11.14 14.67
C VAL A 111 -12.40 12.09 15.81
N ARG A 112 -11.47 12.40 16.73
CA ARG A 112 -11.78 13.27 17.88
C ARG A 112 -12.04 14.71 17.48
N ARG A 113 -11.35 15.19 16.42
CA ARG A 113 -11.47 16.56 15.91
C ARG A 113 -12.48 16.72 14.77
N LYS A 114 -13.13 15.62 14.35
CA LYS A 114 -14.02 15.58 13.18
C LYS A 114 -13.36 16.10 11.90
N VAL A 115 -12.06 15.83 11.74
CA VAL A 115 -11.32 16.12 10.50
C VAL A 115 -11.58 14.96 9.53
N PRO A 116 -12.14 15.20 8.33
CA PRO A 116 -12.32 14.17 7.31
C PRO A 116 -10.98 13.59 6.88
N PHE A 117 -10.94 12.28 6.63
CA PHE A 117 -9.71 11.62 6.19
C PHE A 117 -10.02 10.39 5.35
N THR A 118 -9.05 10.02 4.53
CA THR A 118 -9.07 8.78 3.76
C THR A 118 -8.07 7.79 4.34
N THR A 119 -8.27 6.51 4.04
CA THR A 119 -7.32 5.45 4.39
C THR A 119 -6.98 4.63 3.15
N ALA A 120 -5.88 3.88 3.19
CA ALA A 120 -5.58 2.88 2.18
C ALA A 120 -5.38 1.50 2.79
N TYR A 121 -5.69 0.45 2.02
CA TYR A 121 -5.49 -0.93 2.42
C TYR A 121 -4.50 -1.61 1.46
N HIS A 122 -3.23 -1.65 1.88
CA HIS A 122 -2.14 -2.14 1.05
C HIS A 122 -1.67 -3.56 1.41
N THR A 123 -1.91 -3.97 2.66
CA THR A 123 -1.41 -5.22 3.21
C THR A 123 -2.57 -6.02 3.74
N GLN A 124 -2.63 -7.29 3.35
CA GLN A 124 -3.61 -8.23 3.88
C GLN A 124 -3.22 -8.66 5.31
N PHE A 125 -3.31 -7.71 6.24
CA PHE A 125 -2.88 -7.89 7.63
C PHE A 125 -3.54 -9.09 8.31
N PRO A 126 -4.85 -9.38 8.16
CA PRO A 126 -5.48 -10.53 8.78
C PRO A 126 -4.88 -11.87 8.36
N ASP A 127 -4.71 -12.12 7.07
CA ASP A 127 -4.14 -13.39 6.59
C ASP A 127 -2.65 -13.49 6.91
N TYR A 128 -1.95 -12.35 6.85
CA TYR A 128 -0.54 -12.27 7.23
C TYR A 128 -0.33 -12.67 8.69
N LEU A 129 -1.12 -12.08 9.60
CA LEU A 129 -1.07 -12.42 11.03
C LEU A 129 -1.54 -13.84 11.30
N ALA A 130 -2.54 -14.33 10.56
CA ALA A 130 -3.02 -15.70 10.72
C ALA A 130 -1.93 -16.74 10.42
N ARG A 131 -1.20 -16.57 9.31
CA ARG A 131 -0.09 -17.45 8.94
C ARG A 131 1.05 -17.43 9.96
N ARG A 132 1.30 -16.29 10.60
CA ARG A 132 2.42 -16.10 11.54
C ARG A 132 2.10 -16.56 12.96
N THR A 133 0.87 -16.31 13.42
CA THR A 133 0.45 -16.63 14.80
C THR A 133 -0.20 -18.01 14.92
N GLY A 134 -0.58 -18.62 13.78
CA GLY A 134 -1.42 -19.82 13.76
C GLY A 134 -2.89 -19.56 14.12
N LEU A 135 -3.24 -18.32 14.47
CA LEU A 135 -4.61 -17.96 14.81
C LEU A 135 -5.44 -17.72 13.53
N PRO A 136 -6.72 -18.09 13.51
CA PRO A 136 -7.62 -17.77 12.40
C PRO A 136 -7.70 -16.28 12.05
N ALA A 137 -7.68 -15.95 10.75
CA ALA A 137 -7.73 -14.57 10.25
C ALA A 137 -8.91 -13.73 10.78
N ARG A 138 -10.05 -14.39 11.07
CA ARG A 138 -11.25 -13.78 11.69
C ARG A 138 -10.96 -12.98 12.97
N PHE A 139 -9.91 -13.32 13.71
CA PHE A 139 -9.56 -12.63 14.96
C PHE A 139 -8.92 -11.26 14.71
N PHE A 140 -8.38 -11.01 13.53
CA PHE A 140 -7.70 -9.75 13.18
C PHE A 140 -8.60 -8.77 12.42
N TRP A 141 -9.65 -9.27 11.76
CA TRP A 141 -10.64 -8.43 11.06
C TRP A 141 -11.33 -7.36 11.91
N PRO A 142 -11.66 -7.57 13.21
CA PRO A 142 -12.21 -6.50 14.05
C PRO A 142 -11.35 -5.23 14.08
N TYR A 143 -10.02 -5.37 14.08
CA TYR A 143 -9.10 -4.24 14.04
C TYR A 143 -9.21 -3.48 12.72
N ILE A 144 -9.19 -4.18 11.59
CA ILE A 144 -9.33 -3.57 10.25
C ILE A 144 -10.67 -2.83 10.13
N ARG A 145 -11.78 -3.46 10.53
CA ARG A 145 -13.10 -2.80 10.53
C ARG A 145 -13.09 -1.55 11.39
N TRP A 146 -12.59 -1.63 12.61
CA TRP A 146 -12.50 -0.49 13.51
C TRP A 146 -11.65 0.63 12.90
N PHE A 147 -10.48 0.31 12.35
CA PHE A 147 -9.54 1.28 11.81
C PHE A 147 -10.15 2.07 10.65
N HIS A 148 -10.70 1.37 9.65
CA HIS A 148 -11.15 1.98 8.39
C HIS A 148 -12.57 2.56 8.42
N ARG A 149 -13.46 2.05 9.28
CA ARG A 149 -14.88 2.47 9.32
C ARG A 149 -15.14 3.99 9.38
N PRO A 150 -14.38 4.80 10.14
CA PRO A 150 -14.60 6.26 10.17
C PRO A 150 -13.99 7.04 9.00
N ALA A 151 -13.29 6.39 8.07
CA ALA A 151 -12.74 7.07 6.89
C ALA A 151 -13.86 7.41 5.90
N GLU A 152 -13.75 8.57 5.25
CA GLU A 152 -14.62 8.99 4.14
C GLU A 152 -14.52 8.02 2.97
N THR A 153 -13.30 7.52 2.73
CA THR A 153 -13.03 6.55 1.68
C THR A 153 -11.84 5.68 2.08
N VAL A 154 -11.94 4.40 1.75
CA VAL A 154 -10.90 3.39 1.87
C VAL A 154 -10.42 3.05 0.46
N MET A 155 -9.17 3.39 0.17
CA MET A 155 -8.55 3.17 -1.13
C MET A 155 -7.99 1.75 -1.22
N VAL A 156 -8.34 1.04 -2.29
CA VAL A 156 -7.97 -0.37 -2.51
C VAL A 156 -7.43 -0.61 -3.92
N ALA A 157 -6.42 -1.46 -4.02
CA ALA A 157 -5.69 -1.65 -5.28
C ALA A 157 -6.32 -2.65 -6.25
N THR A 158 -7.15 -3.58 -5.79
CA THR A 158 -7.72 -4.65 -6.62
C THR A 158 -9.17 -4.92 -6.27
N GLU A 159 -9.95 -5.40 -7.24
CA GLU A 159 -11.36 -5.75 -7.01
C GLU A 159 -11.51 -6.94 -6.05
N THR A 160 -10.56 -7.88 -6.02
CA THR A 160 -10.55 -8.99 -5.05
C THR A 160 -10.49 -8.48 -3.61
N ILE A 161 -9.60 -7.53 -3.32
CA ILE A 161 -9.49 -6.92 -1.99
C ILE A 161 -10.74 -6.06 -1.71
N ARG A 162 -11.24 -5.34 -2.72
CA ARG A 162 -12.47 -4.55 -2.59
C ARG A 162 -13.66 -5.42 -2.17
N ALA A 163 -13.88 -6.56 -2.84
CA ALA A 163 -14.94 -7.51 -2.52
C ALA A 163 -14.78 -8.04 -1.09
N GLN A 164 -13.57 -8.42 -0.70
CA GLN A 164 -13.29 -8.90 0.65
C GLN A 164 -13.58 -7.82 1.73
N LEU A 165 -13.20 -6.57 1.51
CA LEU A 165 -13.53 -5.50 2.45
C LEU A 165 -15.04 -5.22 2.52
N ARG A 166 -15.77 -5.36 1.40
CA ARG A 166 -17.25 -5.29 1.40
C ARG A 166 -17.89 -6.38 2.24
N GLU A 167 -17.39 -7.62 2.16
CA GLU A 167 -17.85 -8.73 3.02
C GLU A 167 -17.61 -8.45 4.50
N GLN A 168 -16.60 -7.63 4.81
CA GLN A 168 -16.31 -7.16 6.17
C GLN A 168 -17.13 -5.93 6.57
N GLY A 169 -18.07 -5.49 5.75
CA GLY A 169 -18.97 -4.37 6.01
C GLY A 169 -18.31 -2.99 5.85
N LEU A 170 -17.18 -2.89 5.14
CA LEU A 170 -16.60 -1.63 4.70
C LEU A 170 -17.07 -1.35 3.28
N THR A 171 -17.88 -0.31 3.08
CA THR A 171 -18.56 -0.06 1.80
C THR A 171 -18.05 1.19 1.08
N GLN A 172 -17.39 2.10 1.81
CA GLN A 172 -16.81 3.35 1.30
C GLN A 172 -15.52 3.15 0.49
N LEU A 173 -15.55 2.25 -0.49
CA LEU A 173 -14.35 1.75 -1.16
C LEU A 173 -14.13 2.44 -2.50
N SER A 174 -12.95 3.03 -2.69
CA SER A 174 -12.51 3.59 -3.96
C SER A 174 -11.31 2.81 -4.53
N HIS A 175 -11.30 2.67 -5.84
CA HIS A 175 -10.21 1.99 -6.53
C HIS A 175 -9.00 2.93 -6.65
N TRP A 176 -7.87 2.50 -6.12
CA TRP A 176 -6.58 3.17 -6.21
C TRP A 176 -5.52 2.13 -6.58
N SER A 177 -5.41 1.86 -7.89
CA SER A 177 -4.42 0.92 -8.40
C SER A 177 -3.01 1.46 -8.26
N ARG A 178 -2.05 0.54 -8.31
CA ARG A 178 -0.64 0.89 -8.45
C ARG A 178 -0.33 1.20 -9.91
N GLY A 179 0.54 2.16 -10.15
CA GLY A 179 1.08 2.45 -11.48
C GLY A 179 2.39 1.74 -11.74
N VAL A 180 2.77 1.69 -13.02
CA VAL A 180 4.13 1.35 -13.47
C VAL A 180 4.67 2.55 -14.25
N ASP A 181 5.97 2.80 -14.14
CA ASP A 181 6.63 3.87 -14.86
C ASP A 181 6.91 3.41 -16.31
N LEU A 182 6.21 4.00 -17.28
CA LEU A 182 6.29 3.61 -18.69
C LEU A 182 7.60 4.07 -19.37
N ASP A 183 8.32 5.01 -18.77
CA ASP A 183 9.66 5.40 -19.24
C ASP A 183 10.69 4.31 -18.87
N CYS A 184 10.45 3.60 -17.75
CA CYS A 184 11.29 2.49 -17.31
C CYS A 184 10.84 1.13 -17.89
N PHE A 185 9.55 0.92 -18.08
CA PHE A 185 8.97 -0.37 -18.50
C PHE A 185 8.26 -0.22 -19.85
N SER A 186 8.93 -0.68 -20.91
CA SER A 186 8.43 -0.62 -22.28
C SER A 186 8.67 -1.93 -23.00
N PRO A 187 7.74 -2.38 -23.88
CA PRO A 187 7.96 -3.55 -24.73
C PRO A 187 9.10 -3.38 -25.74
N ALA A 188 9.59 -2.14 -25.93
CA ALA A 188 10.73 -1.85 -26.79
C ALA A 188 12.10 -2.07 -26.12
N ALA A 189 12.14 -2.41 -24.83
CA ALA A 189 13.39 -2.69 -24.13
C ALA A 189 14.09 -3.91 -24.77
N PRO A 190 15.42 -3.82 -25.04
CA PRO A 190 16.14 -4.96 -25.60
C PRO A 190 16.15 -6.13 -24.60
N PRO A 191 16.16 -7.38 -25.09
CA PRO A 191 16.25 -8.54 -24.21
C PRO A 191 17.57 -8.51 -23.43
N PRO A 192 17.55 -8.86 -22.13
CA PRO A 192 18.75 -9.05 -21.32
C PRO A 192 19.77 -10.01 -21.99
N PRO A 193 21.08 -9.72 -21.94
CA PRO A 193 22.12 -10.60 -22.48
C PRO A 193 22.08 -12.02 -21.91
N GLU A 194 21.61 -12.18 -20.67
CA GLU A 194 21.43 -13.46 -19.99
C GLU A 194 20.44 -14.38 -20.73
N TYR A 195 19.58 -13.82 -21.58
CA TYR A 195 18.63 -14.58 -22.38
C TYR A 195 19.24 -15.13 -23.68
N ALA A 196 20.47 -14.73 -24.03
CA ALA A 196 21.11 -15.15 -25.27
C ALA A 196 21.34 -16.67 -25.37
N GLN A 197 21.44 -17.35 -24.23
CA GLN A 197 21.60 -18.81 -24.14
C GLN A 197 20.31 -19.54 -23.74
N ALA A 198 19.20 -18.82 -23.56
CA ALA A 198 17.94 -19.43 -23.18
C ALA A 198 17.34 -20.20 -24.36
N GLU A 199 17.01 -21.46 -24.14
CA GLU A 199 16.29 -22.28 -25.11
C GLU A 199 14.78 -22.23 -24.84
N GLY A 200 13.99 -22.19 -25.93
CA GLY A 200 12.53 -22.16 -25.86
C GLY A 200 11.96 -20.86 -25.29
N PRO A 201 10.69 -20.87 -24.85
CA PRO A 201 10.09 -19.69 -24.23
C PRO A 201 10.74 -19.41 -22.86
N ILE A 202 10.76 -18.14 -22.45
CA ILE A 202 11.29 -17.72 -21.15
C ILE A 202 10.14 -17.61 -20.16
N LEU A 203 10.28 -18.33 -19.05
CA LEU A 203 9.40 -18.24 -17.90
C LEU A 203 10.11 -17.37 -16.88
N LEU A 204 9.54 -16.21 -16.56
CA LEU A 204 10.20 -15.22 -15.72
C LEU A 204 9.48 -15.06 -14.38
N TYR A 205 10.23 -15.20 -13.29
CA TYR A 205 9.86 -14.72 -11.98
C TYR A 205 10.75 -13.54 -11.58
N VAL A 206 10.14 -12.43 -11.14
CA VAL A 206 10.86 -11.27 -10.59
C VAL A 206 10.32 -10.95 -9.20
N GLY A 207 11.17 -11.04 -8.19
CA GLY A 207 10.80 -10.72 -6.82
C GLY A 207 11.71 -11.33 -5.76
N ARG A 208 11.41 -11.05 -4.48
CA ARG A 208 12.14 -11.64 -3.33
C ARG A 208 11.99 -13.16 -3.34
N VAL A 209 13.09 -13.89 -3.21
CA VAL A 209 13.11 -15.36 -3.20
C VAL A 209 12.77 -15.85 -1.79
N ALA A 210 11.48 -15.96 -1.49
CA ALA A 210 10.97 -16.29 -0.16
C ALA A 210 9.80 -17.28 -0.22
N VAL A 211 9.62 -18.06 0.85
CA VAL A 211 8.65 -19.17 0.91
C VAL A 211 7.22 -18.72 0.61
N GLU A 212 6.83 -17.55 1.11
CA GLU A 212 5.49 -16.98 0.89
C GLU A 212 5.17 -16.64 -0.57
N LYS A 213 6.18 -16.63 -1.45
CA LYS A 213 6.03 -16.37 -2.89
C LYS A 213 5.80 -17.64 -3.71
N ASN A 214 5.87 -18.81 -3.09
CA ASN A 214 5.60 -20.11 -3.72
C ASN A 214 6.41 -20.36 -5.01
N ILE A 215 7.67 -19.94 -5.01
CA ILE A 215 8.58 -20.07 -6.18
C ILE A 215 8.85 -21.53 -6.52
N GLU A 216 8.73 -22.42 -5.53
CA GLU A 216 8.79 -23.87 -5.75
C GLU A 216 7.78 -24.35 -6.79
N ALA A 217 6.54 -23.86 -6.75
CA ALA A 217 5.53 -24.23 -7.75
C ALA A 217 5.89 -23.75 -9.16
N PHE A 218 6.57 -22.60 -9.26
CA PHE A 218 7.09 -22.08 -10.53
C PHE A 218 8.25 -22.94 -11.05
N LEU A 219 9.19 -23.32 -10.20
CA LEU A 219 10.32 -24.18 -10.56
C LEU A 219 9.89 -25.60 -10.93
N ALA A 220 8.89 -26.14 -10.22
CA ALA A 220 8.35 -27.47 -10.45
C ALA A 220 7.40 -27.57 -11.65
N CYS A 221 7.04 -26.47 -12.31
CA CYS A 221 6.15 -26.54 -13.47
C CYS A 221 6.84 -27.23 -14.66
N ASP A 222 6.07 -28.02 -15.39
CA ASP A 222 6.49 -28.84 -16.54
C ASP A 222 6.41 -28.08 -17.88
N TYR A 223 6.15 -26.78 -17.83
CA TYR A 223 6.07 -25.95 -19.03
C TYR A 223 7.46 -25.87 -19.71
N PRO A 224 7.54 -26.10 -21.04
CA PRO A 224 8.81 -26.13 -21.76
C PRO A 224 9.49 -24.77 -21.77
N GLY A 225 10.82 -24.77 -21.84
CA GLY A 225 11.63 -23.54 -21.96
C GLY A 225 12.48 -23.25 -20.73
N THR A 226 13.09 -22.07 -20.74
CA THR A 226 14.06 -21.66 -19.72
C THR A 226 13.36 -20.91 -18.58
N LYS A 227 13.58 -21.37 -17.35
CA LYS A 227 13.09 -20.69 -16.14
C LYS A 227 14.13 -19.67 -15.70
N VAL A 228 13.70 -18.45 -15.43
CA VAL A 228 14.56 -17.35 -14.98
C VAL A 228 13.99 -16.76 -13.69
N VAL A 229 14.81 -16.76 -12.64
CA VAL A 229 14.47 -16.19 -11.33
C VAL A 229 15.35 -14.97 -11.08
N VAL A 230 14.74 -13.79 -11.09
CA VAL A 230 15.42 -12.52 -10.80
C VAL A 230 15.06 -12.05 -9.40
N GLY A 231 16.07 -12.04 -8.52
CA GLY A 231 15.96 -11.56 -7.15
C GLY A 231 16.74 -12.42 -6.17
N ASP A 232 16.75 -12.00 -4.91
CA ASP A 232 17.41 -12.74 -3.83
C ASP A 232 16.45 -12.91 -2.64
N GLY A 233 16.81 -13.77 -1.70
CA GLY A 233 16.05 -13.96 -0.48
C GLY A 233 16.37 -15.25 0.27
N PRO A 234 15.77 -15.40 1.46
CA PRO A 234 16.12 -16.48 2.39
C PRO A 234 15.87 -17.89 1.84
N ALA A 235 14.98 -18.05 0.85
CA ALA A 235 14.68 -19.36 0.26
C ALA A 235 15.63 -19.74 -0.88
N ARG A 236 16.49 -18.84 -1.36
CA ARG A 236 17.31 -19.07 -2.57
C ARG A 236 18.20 -20.30 -2.46
N GLY A 237 18.97 -20.43 -1.38
CA GLY A 237 19.89 -21.55 -1.21
C GLY A 237 19.18 -22.91 -1.20
N ALA A 238 18.06 -22.99 -0.46
CA ALA A 238 17.26 -24.22 -0.39
C ALA A 238 16.62 -24.57 -1.75
N LEU A 239 16.11 -23.58 -2.49
CA LEU A 239 15.52 -23.81 -3.82
C LEU A 239 16.58 -24.21 -4.85
N ALA A 240 17.75 -23.56 -4.86
CA ALA A 240 18.85 -23.94 -5.75
C ALA A 240 19.36 -25.36 -5.50
N ALA A 241 19.40 -25.80 -4.23
CA ALA A 241 19.76 -27.17 -3.90
C ALA A 241 18.69 -28.19 -4.31
N LYS A 242 17.41 -27.80 -4.27
CA LYS A 242 16.27 -28.67 -4.61
C LYS A 242 16.04 -28.77 -6.13
N PHE A 243 16.35 -27.71 -6.86
CA PHE A 243 16.21 -27.61 -8.32
C PHE A 243 17.56 -27.23 -8.94
N PRO A 244 18.55 -28.15 -8.95
CA PRO A 244 19.90 -27.85 -9.43
C PRO A 244 19.96 -27.62 -10.94
N ASP A 245 18.98 -28.15 -11.68
CA ASP A 245 18.88 -28.06 -13.14
C ASP A 245 17.95 -26.92 -13.62
N ALA A 246 17.45 -26.08 -12.69
CA ALA A 246 16.51 -24.99 -12.98
C ALA A 246 17.15 -23.60 -12.90
#